data_AF-A0AAW4I5X9-F1
#
_entry.id   AF-A0AAW4I5X9-F1
#
_cell.length_a   1.000
_cell.length_b   1.000
_cell.length_c   1.000
_cell.angle_alpha   90.00
_cell.angle_beta   90.00
_cell.angle_gamma   90.00
#
_symmetry.space_group_name_H-M   'P 1'
#
loop_
_entity.id
_entity.type
_entity.pdbx_description
1 polymer ?
#
loop_
_entity_poly.entity_id
_entity_poly.type
_entity_poly.pdbx_seq_one_letter_code
_entity_poly.pdbx_strand_id
1 'polypeptide(L)'
;MSYFYMPLQLAPTALSQPILPNWSFNLFQVNLGATSNAKVEQAALEKVGSYGKQIGRLAEALEVVIHQLHLLDSADLSREDKDALQVFLGDVAAVRKIKAGLQP
;
A
#
# COMPACT_ATOMS: atom_id res chain seq x y z
N MET A 1 -1.12 -33.29 -48.29
CA MET A 1 -1.07 -33.36 -46.81
C MET A 1 -1.79 -32.16 -46.27
N SER A 2 -2.84 -32.37 -45.49
CA SER A 2 -3.69 -31.32 -44.92
C SER A 2 -3.63 -31.45 -43.41
N TYR A 3 -3.07 -30.47 -42.71
CA TYR A 3 -2.97 -30.50 -41.25
C TYR A 3 -4.27 -29.95 -40.64
N PHE A 4 -4.92 -30.75 -39.79
CA PHE A 4 -6.07 -30.33 -38.99
C PHE A 4 -5.59 -29.71 -37.67
N TYR A 5 -6.05 -28.50 -37.36
CA TYR A 5 -5.74 -27.79 -36.10
C TYR A 5 -6.93 -27.92 -35.15
N MET A 6 -6.73 -28.50 -33.96
CA MET A 6 -7.75 -28.59 -32.93
C MET A 6 -7.39 -27.67 -31.76
N PRO A 7 -8.18 -26.62 -31.44
CA PRO A 7 -7.92 -25.80 -30.27
C PRO A 7 -8.32 -26.57 -29.01
N LEU A 8 -7.33 -26.91 -28.17
CA LEU A 8 -7.55 -27.49 -26.85
C LEU A 8 -8.20 -26.45 -25.92
N GLN A 9 -9.51 -26.54 -25.70
CA GLN A 9 -10.25 -25.71 -24.74
C GLN A 9 -10.46 -26.50 -23.44
N LEU A 10 -9.65 -26.20 -22.43
CA LEU A 10 -9.53 -26.97 -21.18
C LEU A 10 -10.36 -26.43 -20.00
N ALA A 11 -11.21 -25.43 -20.21
CA ALA A 11 -12.06 -24.87 -19.15
C ALA A 11 -13.52 -24.69 -19.60
N PRO A 12 -14.51 -25.07 -18.76
CA PRO A 12 -15.91 -24.99 -19.11
C PRO A 12 -16.39 -23.53 -19.11
N THR A 13 -17.19 -23.17 -20.11
CA THR A 13 -17.68 -21.80 -20.31
C THR A 13 -18.83 -21.38 -19.40
N ALA A 14 -19.43 -22.33 -18.67
CA ALA A 14 -20.41 -22.05 -17.62
C ALA A 14 -20.41 -23.18 -16.57
N LEU A 15 -20.29 -22.81 -15.28
CA LEU A 15 -20.45 -23.72 -14.15
C LEU A 15 -21.83 -23.48 -13.51
N SER A 16 -22.81 -24.30 -13.89
CA SER A 16 -24.12 -24.29 -13.26
C SER A 16 -24.08 -25.17 -12.00
N GLN A 17 -24.18 -24.55 -10.83
CA GLN A 17 -24.24 -25.26 -9.55
C GLN A 17 -25.64 -25.15 -8.95
N PRO A 18 -26.48 -26.19 -9.06
CA PRO A 18 -27.91 -26.13 -8.73
C PRO A 18 -28.21 -26.03 -7.22
N ILE A 19 -27.22 -26.24 -6.34
CA ILE A 19 -27.37 -26.06 -4.88
C ILE A 19 -27.45 -24.57 -4.48
N LEU A 20 -26.99 -23.65 -5.34
CA LEU A 20 -27.16 -22.21 -5.17
C LEU A 20 -27.76 -21.62 -6.46
N PRO A 21 -29.06 -21.74 -6.71
CA PRO A 21 -29.62 -21.37 -8.01
C PRO A 21 -29.63 -19.85 -8.31
N ASN A 22 -29.28 -18.98 -7.33
CA ASN A 22 -29.30 -17.51 -7.47
C ASN A 22 -28.02 -16.79 -6.98
N TRP A 23 -26.91 -17.50 -6.76
CA TRP A 23 -25.63 -16.84 -6.47
C TRP A 23 -24.99 -16.24 -7.74
N SER A 24 -24.53 -15.00 -7.64
CA SER A 24 -23.61 -14.38 -8.62
C SER A 24 -22.35 -13.96 -7.87
N PHE A 25 -21.17 -14.16 -8.47
CA PHE A 25 -19.92 -13.67 -7.90
C PHE A 25 -19.81 -12.15 -8.12
N ASN A 26 -20.27 -11.39 -7.14
CA ASN A 26 -19.93 -9.99 -6.94
C ASN A 26 -19.45 -9.83 -5.49
N LEU A 27 -18.46 -8.94 -5.28
CA LEU A 27 -17.87 -8.47 -4.01
C LEU A 27 -16.44 -8.98 -3.69
N PHE A 28 -15.47 -8.71 -4.58
CA PHE A 28 -14.00 -8.79 -4.41
C PHE A 28 -13.32 -10.13 -4.74
N GLN A 29 -12.56 -10.12 -5.85
CA GLN A 29 -11.60 -11.16 -6.19
C GLN A 29 -10.19 -10.63 -5.90
N VAL A 30 -9.67 -10.91 -4.71
CA VAL A 30 -8.24 -10.71 -4.40
C VAL A 30 -7.52 -11.99 -4.81
N ASN A 31 -7.03 -12.01 -6.05
CA ASN A 31 -6.05 -13.02 -6.48
C ASN A 31 -4.68 -12.60 -5.94
N LEU A 32 -4.18 -13.29 -4.92
CA LEU A 32 -2.81 -13.19 -4.40
C LEU A 32 -1.78 -13.96 -5.26
N GLY A 33 -2.15 -14.26 -6.51
CA GLY A 33 -1.28 -14.92 -7.49
C GLY A 33 -1.85 -14.70 -8.89
N ALA A 34 -1.02 -14.13 -9.77
CA ALA A 34 -1.32 -13.79 -11.17
C ALA A 34 -2.32 -12.63 -11.37
N THR A 35 -1.88 -11.39 -11.14
CA THR A 35 -2.50 -10.25 -11.84
C THR A 35 -2.13 -10.31 -13.32
N SER A 36 -3.11 -10.33 -14.22
CA SER A 36 -2.90 -10.26 -15.67
C SER A 36 -2.87 -8.82 -16.18
N ASN A 37 -2.84 -7.83 -15.29
CA ASN A 37 -2.77 -6.43 -15.66
C ASN A 37 -1.66 -5.70 -14.90
N ALA A 38 -0.43 -5.93 -15.35
CA ALA A 38 0.78 -5.28 -14.85
C ALA A 38 0.64 -3.75 -14.80
N LYS A 39 -0.12 -3.14 -15.73
CA LYS A 39 -0.37 -1.69 -15.70
C LYS A 39 -1.21 -1.25 -14.49
N VAL A 40 -2.17 -2.07 -14.04
CA VAL A 40 -3.00 -1.74 -12.88
C VAL A 40 -2.24 -1.93 -11.58
N GLU A 41 -1.48 -3.02 -11.48
CA GLU A 41 -0.64 -3.28 -10.29
C GLU A 41 0.48 -2.24 -10.18
N GLN A 42 1.12 -1.89 -11.29
CA GLN A 42 2.11 -0.83 -11.34
C GLN A 42 1.50 0.54 -11.05
N ALA A 43 0.33 0.88 -11.61
CA ALA A 43 -0.34 2.14 -11.30
C ALA A 43 -0.79 2.22 -9.83
N ALA A 44 -1.19 1.10 -9.21
CA ALA A 44 -1.52 1.04 -7.80
C ALA A 44 -0.27 1.21 -6.91
N LEU A 45 0.81 0.48 -7.20
CA LEU A 45 2.09 0.63 -6.50
C LEU A 45 2.68 2.04 -6.67
N GLU A 46 2.61 2.62 -7.87
CA GLU A 46 3.09 3.97 -8.15
C GLU A 46 2.23 5.04 -7.48
N LYS A 47 0.89 4.98 -7.58
CA LYS A 47 0.01 5.99 -6.96
C LYS A 47 -0.06 5.86 -5.44
N VAL A 48 -0.28 4.66 -4.92
CA VAL A 48 -0.41 4.43 -3.48
C VAL A 48 0.96 4.53 -2.79
N GLY A 49 2.02 4.02 -3.44
CA GLY A 49 3.40 4.24 -2.99
C GLY A 49 3.80 5.72 -3.05
N SER A 50 3.35 6.47 -4.06
CA SER A 50 3.52 7.93 -4.12
C SER A 50 2.84 8.63 -2.94
N TYR A 51 1.64 8.19 -2.53
CA TYR A 51 0.96 8.77 -1.37
C TYR A 51 1.75 8.54 -0.07
N GLY A 52 2.26 7.31 0.15
CA GLY A 52 3.14 7.02 1.27
C GLY A 52 4.44 7.85 1.25
N LYS A 53 5.02 8.08 0.06
CA LYS A 53 6.19 8.95 -0.13
C LYS A 53 5.89 10.41 0.21
N GLN A 54 4.71 10.91 -0.15
CA GLN A 54 4.28 12.28 0.19
C GLN A 54 4.10 12.44 1.70
N ILE A 55 3.43 11.49 2.37
CA ILE A 55 3.30 11.50 3.84
C ILE A 55 4.68 11.45 4.51
N GLY A 56 5.59 10.60 4.04
CA GLY A 56 6.95 10.53 4.57
C GLY A 56 7.69 11.87 4.45
N ARG A 57 7.51 12.60 3.33
CA ARG A 57 8.09 13.93 3.14
C ARG A 57 7.47 14.98 4.07
N LEU A 58 6.16 14.93 4.27
CA LEU A 58 5.49 15.81 5.23
C LEU A 58 5.99 15.56 6.65
N ALA A 59 6.18 14.29 7.01
CA ALA A 59 6.69 13.93 8.32
C ALA A 59 8.12 14.41 8.55
N GLU A 60 9.01 14.22 7.57
CA GLU A 60 10.38 14.73 7.58
C GLU A 60 10.42 16.27 7.63
N ALA A 61 9.52 16.96 6.93
CA ALA A 61 9.42 18.42 7.00
C ALA A 61 8.96 18.91 8.40
N LEU A 62 7.99 18.21 9.00
CA LEU A 62 7.50 18.54 10.34
C LEU A 62 8.58 18.30 11.41
N GLU A 63 9.38 17.24 11.30
CA GLU A 63 10.55 17.00 12.16
C GLU A 63 11.52 18.19 12.14
N VAL A 64 11.84 18.72 10.95
CA VAL A 64 12.71 19.92 10.83
C VAL A 64 12.11 21.11 11.55
N VAL A 65 10.79 21.36 11.41
CA VAL A 65 10.11 22.48 12.10
C VAL A 65 10.16 22.30 13.62
N ILE A 66 9.90 21.09 14.13
CA ILE A 66 9.95 20.78 15.56
C ILE A 66 11.34 21.09 16.13
N HIS A 67 12.40 20.68 15.42
CA HIS A 67 13.78 20.94 15.83
C HIS A 67 14.16 22.42 15.73
N GLN A 68 13.83 23.08 14.63
CA GLN A 68 14.20 24.48 14.38
C GLN A 68 13.54 25.46 15.37
N LEU A 69 12.33 25.12 15.83
CA LEU A 69 11.57 25.92 16.79
C LEU A 69 11.75 25.45 18.24
N HIS A 70 12.57 24.42 18.50
CA HIS A 70 12.78 23.86 19.84
C HIS A 70 11.46 23.55 20.58
N LEU A 71 10.46 23.01 19.87
CA LEU A 71 9.11 22.86 20.40
C LEU A 71 9.04 21.99 21.66
N LEU A 72 9.91 20.98 21.78
CA LEU A 72 9.99 20.13 22.96
C LEU A 72 10.48 20.86 24.22
N ASP A 73 11.28 21.91 24.05
CA ASP A 73 11.83 22.73 25.15
C ASP A 73 10.94 23.93 25.49
N SER A 74 10.01 24.28 24.59
CA SER A 74 9.13 25.44 24.74
C SER A 74 8.24 25.36 25.99
N ALA A 75 8.00 26.50 26.64
CA ALA A 75 7.09 26.57 27.79
C ALA A 75 5.61 26.60 27.39
N ASP A 76 5.33 26.89 26.11
CA ASP A 76 3.97 27.12 25.59
C ASP A 76 3.21 25.83 25.29
N LEU A 77 3.93 24.72 25.06
CA LEU A 77 3.35 23.41 24.81
C LEU A 77 3.07 22.66 26.11
N SER A 78 1.89 22.04 26.20
CA SER A 78 1.55 21.18 27.33
C SER A 78 2.43 19.92 27.34
N ARG A 79 2.48 19.22 28.48
CA ARG A 79 3.21 17.94 28.56
C ARG A 79 2.65 16.90 27.57
N GLU A 80 1.33 16.86 27.42
CA GLU A 80 0.66 15.93 26.51
C GLU A 80 1.04 16.20 25.04
N ASP A 81 1.08 17.48 24.63
CA ASP A 81 1.49 17.84 23.28
C ASP A 81 2.95 17.49 23.02
N LYS A 82 3.83 17.69 24.02
CA LYS A 82 5.25 17.31 23.92
C LYS A 82 5.42 15.80 23.78
N ASP A 83 4.67 15.01 24.55
CA ASP A 83 4.69 13.56 24.46
C ASP A 83 4.22 13.09 23.08
N ALA A 84 3.16 13.71 22.53
CA ALA A 84 2.69 13.41 21.16
C ALA A 84 3.77 13.72 20.10
N LEU A 85 4.47 14.86 20.22
CA LEU A 85 5.59 15.20 19.33
C LEU A 85 6.76 14.22 19.47
N GLN A 86 7.07 13.75 20.68
CA GLN A 86 8.13 12.76 20.90
C GLN A 86 7.79 11.41 20.27
N VAL A 87 6.55 10.94 20.42
CA VAL A 87 6.07 9.71 19.75
C VAL A 87 6.21 9.85 18.24
N PHE A 88 5.74 10.96 17.69
CA PHE A 88 5.85 11.26 16.27
C PHE A 88 7.30 11.22 15.77
N LEU A 89 8.24 11.86 16.47
CA LEU A 89 9.66 11.82 16.12
C LEU A 89 10.24 10.40 16.18
N GLY A 90 9.80 9.61 17.17
CA GLY A 90 10.15 8.19 17.28
C GLY A 90 9.68 7.37 16.07
N ASP A 91 8.45 7.57 15.64
CA ASP A 91 7.87 6.90 14.47
C ASP A 91 8.63 7.26 13.17
N VAL A 92 8.96 8.54 12.98
CA VAL A 92 9.75 9.00 11.83
C VAL A 92 11.15 8.34 11.83
N ALA A 93 11.80 8.27 12.99
CA ALA A 93 13.09 7.60 13.13
C ALA A 93 13.02 6.10 12.83
N ALA A 94 11.95 5.42 13.29
CA ALA A 94 11.73 4.01 13.01
C ALA A 94 11.55 3.74 11.51
N VAL A 95 10.73 4.56 10.83
CA VAL A 95 10.54 4.46 9.37
C VAL A 95 11.85 4.73 8.62
N ARG A 96 12.66 5.70 9.06
CA ARG A 96 13.97 5.98 8.48
C ARG A 96 14.91 4.77 8.58
N LYS A 97 14.92 4.08 9.73
CA LYS A 97 15.72 2.85 9.92
C LYS A 97 15.31 1.75 8.95
N ILE A 98 14.00 1.54 8.76
CA ILE A 98 13.48 0.57 7.79
C ILE A 98 13.91 0.94 6.38
N LYS A 99 13.77 2.21 5.97
CA LYS A 99 14.22 2.71 4.66
C LYS A 99 15.72 2.50 4.45
N ALA A 100 16.54 2.77 5.45
CA ALA A 100 18.00 2.61 5.38
C ALA A 100 18.41 1.14 5.26
N GLY A 101 17.73 0.23 5.96
CA GLY A 101 17.98 -1.22 5.85
C GLY A 101 17.51 -1.85 4.53
N LEU A 102 16.69 -1.13 3.75
CA LEU A 102 16.20 -1.55 2.43
C LEU A 102 17.04 -0.98 1.26
N GLN A 103 18.00 -0.09 1.52
CA GLN A 103 18.94 0.37 0.50
C GLN A 103 20.08 -0.65 0.35
N PRO A 104 20.41 -1.10 -0.89
CA PRO A 104 21.50 -2.03 -1.14
C PRO A 104 22.88 -1.43 -0.85
#